data_AF-A0A8D8Z2K7-F1
#
_entry.id   AF-A0A8D8Z2K7-F1
#
_cell.length_a   1.000
_cell.length_b   1.000
_cell.length_c   1.000
_cell.angle_alpha   90.00
_cell.angle_beta   90.00
_cell.angle_gamma   90.00
#
_symmetry.space_group_name_H-M   'P 1'
#
loop_
_entity.id
_entity.type
_entity.pdbx_description
1 polymer ?
#
loop_
_entity_poly.entity_id
_entity_poly.type
_entity_poly.pdbx_seq_one_letter_code
_entity_poly.pdbx_strand_id
1 'polypeptide(L)'
;MADRDPNSSDEELDPSVLGTIDHWKKEYAESIERFEDHGDIGEVWFGKDCMKRIVKWMSNSEMVSKSDDIIDLGCGNAALLIDLVSDIIDLGCGETRIHKSDWSRLF
;
A
#
# COMPACT_ATOMS: atom_id res chain seq x y z
N MET A 1 3.60 29.22 10.87
CA MET A 1 5.00 28.99 10.46
C MET A 1 5.56 28.01 11.48
N ALA A 2 5.98 26.82 11.04
CA ALA A 2 6.52 25.82 11.96
C ALA A 2 7.86 26.33 12.51
N ASP A 3 8.04 26.27 13.83
CA ASP A 3 9.32 26.53 14.49
C ASP A 3 10.35 25.53 13.95
N ARG A 4 11.34 26.04 13.21
CA ARG A 4 12.46 25.24 12.73
C ARG A 4 13.47 25.14 13.87
N ASP A 5 13.77 23.92 14.31
CA ASP A 5 14.83 23.66 15.28
C ASP A 5 16.17 24.16 14.69
N PRO A 6 16.85 25.14 15.33
CA PRO A 6 18.11 25.68 14.84
C PRO A 6 19.27 24.67 14.87
N ASN A 7 19.06 23.48 15.43
CA ASN A 7 20.04 22.40 15.51
C ASN A 7 19.70 21.18 14.65
N SER A 8 18.65 21.23 13.80
CA SER A 8 18.46 20.21 12.76
C SER A 8 19.47 20.47 11.65
N SER A 9 20.55 19.70 11.59
CA SER A 9 21.35 19.64 10.37
C SER A 9 20.43 19.22 9.23
N ASP A 10 20.37 20.02 8.16
CA ASP A 10 19.75 19.61 6.88
C ASP A 10 20.64 18.55 6.20
N GLU A 11 21.10 17.57 6.97
CA GLU A 11 21.89 16.45 6.48
C GLU A 11 20.92 15.49 5.79
N GLU A 12 21.18 15.27 4.51
CA GLU A 12 20.49 14.27 3.71
C GLU A 12 20.64 12.91 4.40
N LEU A 13 19.52 12.22 4.61
CA LEU A 13 19.54 10.88 5.20
C LEU A 13 20.34 9.94 4.32
N ASP A 14 21.04 8.99 4.95
CA ASP A 14 21.72 7.93 4.21
C ASP A 14 20.73 7.14 3.33
N PRO A 15 21.15 6.67 2.16
CA PRO A 15 20.31 5.87 1.28
C PRO A 15 19.75 4.63 1.99
N SER A 16 18.43 4.43 1.87
CA SER A 16 17.75 3.28 2.45
C SER A 16 17.85 2.05 1.55
N VAL A 17 18.07 0.87 2.15
CA VAL A 17 17.99 -0.43 1.46
C VAL A 17 16.60 -0.64 0.84
N LEU A 18 15.53 -0.14 1.49
CA LEU A 18 14.16 -0.19 0.97
C LEU A 18 13.97 0.66 -0.29
N GLY A 19 14.90 1.56 -0.59
CA GLY A 19 14.92 2.35 -1.83
C GLY A 19 15.59 1.62 -2.99
N THR A 20 16.05 0.38 -2.82
CA THR A 20 16.83 -0.35 -3.83
C THR A 20 16.00 -1.40 -4.57
N ILE A 21 16.24 -1.52 -5.89
CA ILE A 21 15.58 -2.53 -6.73
C ILE A 21 15.95 -3.94 -6.30
N ASP A 22 17.22 -4.18 -5.98
CA ASP A 22 17.72 -5.52 -5.63
C ASP A 22 17.05 -6.06 -4.36
N HIS A 23 16.75 -5.19 -3.39
CA HIS A 23 15.97 -5.56 -2.22
C HIS A 23 14.59 -6.09 -2.62
N TRP A 24 13.82 -5.34 -3.40
CA TRP A 24 12.46 -5.73 -3.78
C TRP A 24 12.40 -6.95 -4.72
N LYS A 25 13.41 -7.14 -5.58
CA LYS A 25 13.53 -8.36 -6.39
C LYS A 25 13.72 -9.60 -5.52
N LYS A 26 14.59 -9.50 -4.52
CA LYS A 26 14.84 -10.59 -3.57
C LYS A 26 13.59 -10.91 -2.77
N GLU A 27 12.96 -9.90 -2.16
CA GLU A 27 11.74 -10.10 -1.36
C GLU A 27 10.61 -10.75 -2.18
N TYR A 28 10.45 -10.34 -3.44
CA TYR A 28 9.45 -10.93 -4.33
C TYR A 28 9.75 -12.39 -4.67
N ALA A 29 11.00 -12.72 -5.02
CA ALA A 29 11.39 -14.10 -5.30
C ALA A 29 11.13 -15.01 -4.08
N GLU A 30 11.55 -14.58 -2.88
CA GLU A 30 11.29 -15.32 -1.65
C GLU A 30 9.79 -15.43 -1.34
N SER A 31 9.00 -14.39 -1.64
CA SER A 31 7.53 -14.45 -1.47
C SER A 31 6.88 -15.47 -2.40
N ILE A 32 7.37 -15.64 -3.63
CA ILE A 32 6.86 -16.66 -4.55
C ILE A 32 7.20 -18.06 -4.03
N GLU A 33 8.44 -18.29 -3.61
CA GLU A 33 8.85 -19.58 -3.02
C GLU A 33 8.01 -19.94 -1.78
N ARG A 34 7.79 -18.98 -0.86
CA ARG A 34 6.95 -19.19 0.32
C ARG A 34 5.50 -19.52 -0.05
N PHE A 35 4.95 -18.87 -1.07
CA PHE A 35 3.60 -19.16 -1.55
C PHE A 35 3.51 -20.58 -2.13
N GLU A 36 4.47 -20.99 -2.96
CA GLU A 36 4.49 -22.32 -3.58
C GLU A 36 4.69 -23.45 -2.57
N ASP A 37 5.50 -23.23 -1.53
CA ASP A 37 5.86 -24.27 -0.56
C ASP A 37 4.78 -24.46 0.53
N HIS A 38 4.21 -23.35 1.05
CA HIS A 38 3.31 -23.40 2.22
C HIS A 38 1.98 -22.65 2.03
N GLY A 39 1.75 -22.00 0.88
CA GLY A 39 0.55 -21.20 0.63
C GLY A 39 0.56 -19.84 1.34
N ASP A 40 1.75 -19.30 1.66
CA ASP A 40 1.89 -17.99 2.30
C ASP A 40 1.46 -16.85 1.36
N ILE A 41 0.38 -16.15 1.73
CA ILE A 41 -0.18 -15.03 0.96
C ILE A 41 0.54 -13.69 1.20
N GLY A 42 1.60 -13.70 2.00
CA GLY A 42 2.42 -12.54 2.30
C GLY A 42 1.94 -11.72 3.50
N GLU A 43 2.74 -10.73 3.85
CA GLU A 43 2.58 -9.93 5.06
C GLU A 43 1.68 -8.71 4.87
N VAL A 44 0.98 -8.34 5.94
CA VAL A 44 0.30 -7.05 6.07
C VAL A 44 1.18 -6.06 6.83
N TRP A 45 1.86 -5.18 6.09
CA TRP A 45 2.94 -4.32 6.59
C TRP A 45 2.53 -3.35 7.71
N PHE A 46 1.38 -2.68 7.56
CA PHE A 46 0.92 -1.69 8.56
C PHE A 46 -0.08 -2.27 9.57
N GLY A 47 -0.29 -3.59 9.53
CA GLY A 47 -1.30 -4.29 10.32
C GLY A 47 -2.75 -4.05 9.87
N LYS A 48 -3.59 -5.06 10.10
CA LYS A 48 -5.01 -5.06 9.69
C LYS A 48 -5.81 -3.91 10.31
N ASP A 49 -5.47 -3.49 11.52
CA ASP A 49 -6.19 -2.38 12.19
C ASP A 49 -5.93 -1.03 11.52
N CYS A 50 -4.73 -0.82 10.97
CA CYS A 50 -4.44 0.39 10.21
C CYS A 50 -5.26 0.44 8.92
N MET A 51 -5.27 -0.68 8.17
CA MET A 51 -6.07 -0.82 6.95
C MET A 51 -7.56 -0.54 7.21
N LYS A 52 -8.14 -1.16 8.24
CA LYS A 52 -9.55 -0.94 8.61
C LYS A 52 -9.86 0.52 8.91
N ARG A 53 -8.96 1.25 9.58
CA ARG A 53 -9.15 2.67 9.84
C ARG A 53 -9.13 3.49 8.55
N ILE A 54 -8.23 3.18 7.63
CA ILE A 54 -8.12 3.82 6.32
C ILE A 54 -9.39 3.57 5.49
N VAL A 55 -9.83 2.31 5.38
CA VAL A 55 -11.04 1.92 4.62
C VAL A 55 -12.29 2.58 5.23
N LYS A 56 -12.43 2.56 6.56
CA LYS A 56 -13.53 3.23 7.26
C LYS A 56 -13.51 4.74 7.04
N TRP A 57 -12.33 5.37 7.07
CA TRP A 57 -12.23 6.80 6.80
C TRP A 57 -12.65 7.11 5.37
N MET A 58 -12.14 6.40 4.37
CA MET A 58 -12.52 6.59 2.96
C MET A 58 -14.02 6.42 2.75
N SER A 59 -14.62 5.37 3.35
CA SER A 59 -16.05 5.07 3.20
C SER A 59 -16.99 6.10 3.81
N ASN A 60 -16.53 6.87 4.82
CA ASN A 60 -17.33 7.89 5.50
C ASN A 60 -16.90 9.32 5.16
N SER A 61 -15.89 9.49 4.32
CA SER A 61 -15.35 10.80 3.95
C SER A 61 -16.15 11.39 2.80
N GLU A 62 -16.62 12.63 2.96
CA GLU A 62 -17.22 13.39 1.85
C GLU A 62 -16.20 13.77 0.77
N MET A 63 -14.89 13.58 1.03
CA MET A 63 -13.82 13.87 0.08
C MET A 63 -13.61 12.76 -0.96
N VAL A 64 -14.16 11.57 -0.73
CA VAL A 64 -13.96 10.39 -1.58
C VAL A 64 -15.31 9.97 -2.14
N SER A 65 -15.50 10.16 -3.44
CA SER A 65 -16.65 9.67 -4.17
C SER A 65 -16.41 8.23 -4.62
N LYS A 66 -17.49 7.44 -4.74
CA LYS A 66 -17.43 6.10 -5.33
C LYS A 66 -17.04 6.10 -6.81
N SER A 67 -17.10 7.24 -7.49
CA SER A 67 -16.65 7.38 -8.87
C SER A 67 -15.16 7.74 -9.00
N ASP A 68 -14.47 8.00 -7.88
CA ASP A 68 -13.09 8.45 -7.92
C ASP A 68 -12.16 7.28 -8.24
N ASP A 69 -11.15 7.54 -9.08
CA ASP A 69 -10.14 6.55 -9.41
C ASP A 69 -9.16 6.41 -8.23
N ILE A 70 -8.86 5.16 -7.85
CA ILE A 70 -8.00 4.85 -6.70
C ILE A 70 -6.73 4.19 -7.20
N ILE A 71 -5.58 4.62 -6.67
CA ILE A 71 -4.27 3.99 -6.91
C ILE A 71 -3.60 3.60 -5.60
N ASP A 72 -3.17 2.34 -5.51
CA ASP A 72 -2.33 1.85 -4.41
C ASP A 72 -0.88 1.72 -4.90
N LEU A 73 0.02 2.47 -4.26
CA LEU A 73 1.44 2.55 -4.58
C LEU A 73 2.25 1.70 -3.61
N GLY A 74 2.95 0.69 -4.12
CA GLY A 74 3.60 -0.30 -3.25
C GLY A 74 2.58 -1.26 -2.65
N CYS A 75 1.60 -1.69 -3.45
CA CYS A 75 0.45 -2.46 -2.96
C CYS A 75 0.82 -3.86 -2.44
N GLY A 76 2.02 -4.38 -2.75
CA GLY A 76 2.46 -5.72 -2.38
C GLY A 76 1.43 -6.80 -2.75
N ASN A 77 1.00 -7.58 -1.75
CA ASN A 77 -0.05 -8.61 -1.91
C ASN A 77 -1.48 -8.06 -2.08
N ALA A 78 -1.64 -6.74 -2.20
CA ALA A 78 -2.90 -6.02 -2.44
C ALA A 78 -3.94 -6.14 -1.30
N ALA A 79 -3.52 -6.47 -0.08
CA ALA A 79 -4.44 -6.66 1.05
C ALA A 79 -5.36 -5.43 1.29
N LEU A 80 -4.82 -4.20 1.19
CA LEU A 80 -5.62 -2.97 1.37
C LEU A 80 -6.67 -2.80 0.28
N LEU A 81 -6.29 -3.02 -0.98
CA LEU A 81 -7.22 -2.94 -2.10
C LEU A 81 -8.33 -3.99 -1.98
N ILE A 82 -8.01 -5.21 -1.52
CA ILE A 82 -9.00 -6.27 -1.32
C ILE A 82 -10.01 -5.88 -0.23
N ASP A 83 -9.54 -5.38 0.92
CA ASP A 83 -10.41 -4.89 1.99
C ASP A 83 -11.27 -3.70 1.49
N LEU A 84 -10.66 -2.79 0.72
CA LEU A 84 -11.36 -1.62 0.17
C LEU A 84 -12.46 -2.00 -0.82
N VAL A 85 -12.18 -2.92 -1.74
CA VAL A 85 -13.16 -3.44 -2.71
C VAL A 85 -14.32 -4.10 -1.97
N SER A 86 -14.01 -4.94 -0.98
CA SER A 86 -15.02 -5.67 -0.20
C SER A 86 -15.95 -4.71 0.53
N ASP A 87 -15.44 -3.62 1.10
CA ASP A 87 -16.25 -2.66 1.85
C ASP A 87 -16.97 -1.63 0.96
N ILE A 88 -16.38 -1.20 -0.17
CA ILE A 88 -16.92 -0.13 -1.02
C ILE A 88 -17.79 -0.66 -2.18
N ILE A 89 -17.37 -1.75 -2.85
CA ILE A 89 -17.95 -2.21 -4.13
C ILE A 89 -19.15 -3.15 -3.93
N ASP A 90 -19.26 -3.85 -2.80
CA ASP A 90 -20.42 -4.72 -2.49
C ASP A 90 -21.77 -3.98 -2.37
N LEU A 91 -21.78 -2.65 -2.54
CA LEU A 91 -22.98 -1.81 -2.53
C LEU A 91 -23.52 -1.47 -3.94
N GLY A 92 -23.01 -2.10 -5.01
CA GLY A 92 -23.57 -1.95 -6.37
C GLY A 92 -23.41 -0.54 -6.96
N CYS A 93 -22.35 0.18 -6.58
CA CYS A 93 -22.13 1.57 -6.98
C CYS A 93 -20.95 1.72 -7.93
N GLY A 94 -21.23 2.13 -9.18
CA GLY A 94 -20.30 2.87 -10.06
C GLY A 94 -19.10 2.11 -10.62
N GLU A 95 -18.57 2.60 -11.75
CA GLU A 95 -17.32 2.11 -12.38
C GLU A 95 -16.08 2.70 -11.68
N THR A 96 -15.88 2.45 -10.38
CA THR A 96 -14.62 2.82 -9.71
C THR A 96 -13.46 2.08 -10.38
N ARG A 97 -12.48 2.79 -10.95
CA ARG A 97 -11.27 2.13 -11.46
C ARG A 97 -10.23 2.05 -10.36
N ILE A 98 -9.72 0.84 -10.15
CA ILE A 98 -8.65 0.56 -9.19
C ILE A 98 -7.38 0.26 -9.95
N HIS A 99 -6.36 1.04 -9.66
CA HIS A 99 -5.01 0.90 -10.18
C HIS A 99 -4.11 0.35 -9.07
N LYS A 100 -3.24 -0.59 -9.42
CA LYS A 100 -2.25 -1.16 -8.50
C LYS A 100 -0.86 -0.97 -9.08
N SER A 101 0.09 -0.58 -8.25
CA SER A 101 1.50 -0.60 -8.61
C SER A 101 2.31 -1.25 -7.50
N ASP A 102 3.24 -2.09 -7.90
CA ASP A 102 4.16 -2.78 -7.01
C ASP A 102 5.55 -2.68 -7.63
N TRP A 103 6.49 -2.13 -6.87
CA TRP A 103 7.86 -1.94 -7.28
C TRP A 103 8.54 -3.26 -7.66
N SER A 104 8.15 -4.37 -7.04
CA SER A 104 8.69 -5.69 -7.35
C SER A 104 8.29 -6.23 -8.73
N ARG A 105 7.21 -5.70 -9.32
CA ARG A 105 6.65 -6.18 -10.60
C ARG A 105 6.99 -5.30 -11.81
N LEU A 106 7.69 -4.19 -11.58
CA LEU A 106 8.04 -3.26 -12.66
C LEU A 106 9.26 -3.71 -13.49
N PHE A 107 9.89 -4.84 -13.14
CA PHE A 107 11.09 -5.36 -13.82
C PHE A 107 11.16 -6.89 -13.81
#